data_AF-A0A920BRB1-F1
#
_entry.id   AF-A0A920BRB1-F1
#
_cell.length_a   1.000
_cell.length_b   1.000
_cell.length_c   1.000
_cell.angle_alpha   90.00
_cell.angle_beta   90.00
_cell.angle_gamma   90.00
#
_symmetry.space_group_name_H-M   'P 1'
#
loop_
_entity.id
_entity.type
_entity.pdbx_description
1 polymer ?
#
loop_
_entity_poly.entity_id
_entity_poly.type
_entity_poly.pdbx_seq_one_letter_code
_entity_poly.pdbx_strand_id
1 'polypeptide(L)'
;MHDSVYEIAGNDPRKAKLLRASLQKLADQPDGLLKEMAEQVLRGELDLRQAAMSDTYGQPLGVAFDQFTTYYDELDQHERDELVADTQQQLNELLDDSRTAPS
;
A
#
# COMPACT_ATOMS: atom_id res chain seq x y z
N MET A 1 -3.39 1.52 20.34
CA MET A 1 -3.71 1.28 18.92
C MET A 1 -2.46 0.72 18.28
N HIS A 2 -2.53 -0.50 17.75
CA HIS A 2 -1.39 -1.18 17.13
C HIS A 2 -1.35 -0.72 15.67
N ASP A 3 -0.18 -0.32 15.18
CA ASP A 3 -0.03 0.13 13.80
C ASP A 3 0.05 -1.09 12.90
N SER A 4 -1.11 -1.60 12.48
CA SER A 4 -1.23 -2.79 11.64
C SER A 4 -0.44 -2.70 10.35
N VAL A 5 -0.23 -1.48 9.84
CA VAL A 5 0.57 -1.20 8.64
C VAL A 5 2.05 -1.51 8.90
N TYR A 6 2.54 -1.20 10.10
CA TYR A 6 3.92 -1.47 10.50
C TYR A 6 4.19 -2.97 10.67
N GLU A 7 3.24 -3.72 11.25
CA GLU A 7 3.35 -5.17 11.38
C GLU A 7 3.30 -5.89 10.04
N ILE A 8 2.39 -5.50 9.14
CA ILE A 8 2.30 -6.07 7.78
C ILE A 8 3.54 -5.76 6.96
N ALA A 9 4.15 -4.59 7.17
CA ALA A 9 5.42 -4.22 6.56
C ALA A 9 6.63 -5.03 7.09
N GLY A 10 6.42 -5.98 8.00
CA GLY A 10 7.49 -6.79 8.59
C GLY A 10 8.40 -5.97 9.50
N ASN A 11 7.85 -4.94 10.17
CA ASN A 11 8.58 -3.97 10.99
C ASN A 11 9.67 -3.19 10.23
N ASP A 12 9.68 -3.20 8.90
CA ASP A 12 10.54 -2.33 8.11
C ASP A 12 9.85 -0.95 7.94
N PRO A 13 10.40 0.12 8.52
CA PRO A 13 9.79 1.44 8.47
C PRO A 13 9.67 1.99 7.04
N ARG A 14 10.52 1.55 6.10
CA ARG A 14 10.46 1.96 4.70
C ARG A 14 9.25 1.33 4.01
N LYS A 15 9.05 0.03 4.24
CA LYS A 15 7.87 -0.70 3.73
C LYS A 15 6.59 -0.18 4.35
N ALA A 16 6.61 0.20 5.65
CA ALA A 16 5.45 0.77 6.32
C ALA A 16 5.06 2.14 5.73
N LYS A 17 6.06 2.98 5.40
CA LYS A 17 5.84 4.26 4.71
C LYS A 17 5.27 4.07 3.31
N LEU A 18 5.86 3.17 2.53
CA LEU A 18 5.34 2.84 1.19
C LEU A 18 3.90 2.33 1.27
N LEU A 19 3.61 1.41 2.20
CA LEU A 19 2.28 0.85 2.39
C LEU A 19 1.27 1.94 2.79
N ARG A 20 1.65 2.88 3.67
CA ARG A 20 0.83 4.06 3.98
C ARG A 20 0.60 4.93 2.75
N ALA A 21 1.63 5.20 1.94
CA ALA A 21 1.49 5.99 0.72
C ALA A 21 0.55 5.32 -0.30
N SER A 22 0.63 3.99 -0.45
CA SER A 22 -0.29 3.23 -1.29
C SER A 22 -1.72 3.26 -0.77
N LEU A 23 -1.93 3.16 0.55
CA LEU A 23 -3.25 3.34 1.17
C LEU A 23 -3.76 4.77 0.95
N GLN A 24 -2.90 5.78 1.04
CA GLN A 24 -3.30 7.16 0.75
C GLN A 24 -3.76 7.32 -0.70
N LYS A 25 -3.04 6.76 -1.67
CA LYS A 25 -3.45 6.74 -3.09
C LYS A 25 -4.80 6.04 -3.30
N LEU A 26 -5.10 4.98 -2.53
CA LEU A 26 -6.40 4.30 -2.54
C LEU A 26 -7.50 5.17 -1.93
N ALA A 27 -7.22 5.89 -0.84
CA ALA A 27 -8.15 6.82 -0.21
C ALA A 27 -8.44 8.05 -1.08
N ASP A 28 -7.49 8.45 -1.93
CA ASP A 28 -7.65 9.56 -2.88
C ASP A 28 -8.45 9.16 -4.13
N GLN A 29 -8.81 7.87 -4.30
CA GLN A 29 -9.71 7.44 -5.37
C GLN A 29 -11.11 8.05 -5.18
N PRO A 30 -11.85 8.33 -6.27
CA PRO A 30 -13.12 9.04 -6.18
C PRO A 30 -14.16 8.28 -5.32
N ASP A 31 -14.25 6.97 -5.48
CA ASP A 31 -15.27 6.12 -4.87
C ASP A 31 -14.90 4.63 -4.92
N GLY A 32 -15.39 3.85 -3.96
CA GLY A 32 -15.22 2.40 -3.91
C GLY A 32 -14.91 1.84 -2.52
N LEU A 33 -15.15 0.53 -2.35
CA LEU A 33 -14.91 -0.16 -1.06
C LEU A 33 -13.44 -0.10 -0.63
N LEU A 34 -12.49 -0.11 -1.58
CA LEU A 34 -11.06 -0.01 -1.28
C LEU A 34 -10.66 1.38 -0.75
N LYS A 35 -11.36 2.43 -1.19
CA LYS A 35 -11.18 3.79 -0.66
C LYS A 35 -11.63 3.85 0.78
N GLU A 36 -12.85 3.41 1.07
CA GLU A 36 -13.40 3.38 2.44
C GLU A 36 -12.54 2.56 3.38
N MET A 37 -12.04 1.42 2.91
CA MET A 37 -11.10 0.60 3.66
C MET A 37 -9.81 1.35 3.95
N ALA A 38 -9.21 1.97 2.92
CA ALA A 38 -7.96 2.69 3.06
C ALA A 38 -8.09 3.87 4.03
N GLU A 39 -9.19 4.63 3.97
CA GLU A 39 -9.49 5.70 4.92
C GLU A 39 -9.60 5.18 6.36
N GLN A 40 -10.31 4.08 6.59
CA GLN A 40 -10.47 3.48 7.92
C GLN A 40 -9.15 2.92 8.47
N VAL A 41 -8.33 2.30 7.62
CA VAL A 41 -7.00 1.80 8.00
C VAL A 41 -6.07 2.96 8.35
N LEU A 42 -6.06 4.03 7.55
CA LEU A 42 -5.23 5.21 7.81
C LEU A 42 -5.65 5.94 9.10
N ARG A 43 -6.94 5.94 9.44
CA ARG A 43 -7.47 6.46 10.71
C ARG A 43 -7.22 5.55 11.90
N GLY A 44 -6.78 4.31 11.68
CA GLY A 44 -6.59 3.29 12.71
C GLY A 44 -7.90 2.75 13.28
N GLU A 45 -9.01 2.93 12.57
CA GLU A 45 -10.35 2.41 12.91
C GLU A 45 -10.51 0.96 12.44
N LEU A 46 -9.73 0.55 11.44
CA LEU A 46 -9.71 -0.79 10.86
C LEU A 46 -8.27 -1.30 10.77
N ASP A 47 -8.02 -2.52 11.23
CA ASP A 47 -6.73 -3.19 11.02
C ASP A 47 -6.66 -3.72 9.59
N LEU A 48 -5.54 -3.49 8.90
CA LEU A 48 -5.38 -3.88 7.49
C LEU A 48 -5.46 -5.41 7.28
N ARG A 49 -5.00 -6.22 8.23
CA ARG A 49 -5.13 -7.68 8.16
C ARG A 49 -6.59 -8.09 8.34
N GLN A 50 -7.29 -7.44 9.27
CA GLN A 50 -8.72 -7.69 9.45
C GLN A 50 -9.54 -7.27 8.22
N ALA A 51 -9.17 -6.17 7.57
CA ALA A 51 -9.76 -5.74 6.30
C ALA A 51 -9.57 -6.80 5.21
N ALA A 52 -8.35 -7.33 5.06
CA ALA A 52 -8.05 -8.37 4.08
C ALA A 52 -8.82 -9.69 4.34
N MET A 53 -9.12 -9.99 5.60
CA MET A 53 -9.90 -11.17 6.00
C MET A 53 -11.41 -10.92 6.06
N SER A 54 -11.86 -9.68 5.82
CA SER A 54 -13.27 -9.30 5.89
C SER A 54 -14.00 -9.74 4.61
N ASP A 55 -15.24 -10.21 4.76
CA ASP A 55 -16.12 -10.47 3.62
C ASP A 55 -16.42 -9.19 2.80
N THR A 56 -16.35 -8.01 3.44
CA THR A 56 -16.65 -6.72 2.79
C THR A 56 -15.50 -6.22 1.92
N TYR A 57 -14.26 -6.37 2.39
CA TYR A 57 -13.08 -5.78 1.74
C TYR A 57 -12.14 -6.82 1.12
N GLY A 58 -12.18 -8.06 1.60
CA GLY A 58 -11.29 -9.15 1.19
C GLY A 58 -11.47 -9.55 -0.28
N GLN A 59 -12.71 -9.65 -0.78
CA GLN A 59 -12.93 -9.97 -2.20
C GLN A 59 -12.43 -8.84 -3.12
N PRO A 60 -12.80 -7.55 -2.92
CA PRO A 60 -12.24 -6.45 -3.71
C PRO A 60 -10.70 -6.37 -3.66
N LEU A 61 -10.11 -6.60 -2.48
CA LEU A 61 -8.65 -6.66 -2.31
C LEU A 61 -8.03 -7.80 -3.10
N GLY A 62 -8.62 -9.00 -3.03
CA GLY A 62 -8.16 -10.17 -3.78
C GLY A 62 -8.19 -9.93 -5.28
N VAL A 63 -9.27 -9.34 -5.80
CA VAL A 63 -9.36 -8.99 -7.23
C VAL A 63 -8.28 -8.00 -7.66
N ALA A 64 -8.04 -6.96 -6.86
CA ALA A 64 -6.97 -6.00 -7.15
C ALA A 64 -5.58 -6.65 -7.14
N PHE A 65 -5.36 -7.60 -6.22
CA PHE A 65 -4.10 -8.35 -6.13
C PHE A 65 -3.91 -9.31 -7.30
N ASP A 66 -4.97 -9.99 -7.74
CA ASP A 66 -4.94 -10.87 -8.91
C ASP A 66 -4.66 -10.07 -10.19
N GLN A 67 -5.26 -8.88 -10.34
CA GLN A 67 -4.98 -7.97 -11.46
C GLN A 67 -3.53 -7.51 -11.47
N PHE A 68 -2.98 -7.12 -10.31
CA PHE A 68 -1.57 -6.77 -10.19
C PHE A 68 -0.65 -7.94 -10.52
N THR A 69 -0.96 -9.14 -10.01
CA THR A 69 -0.17 -10.35 -10.27
C THR A 69 -0.18 -10.69 -11.76
N THR A 70 -1.34 -10.62 -12.42
CA THR A 70 -1.46 -10.83 -13.86
C THR A 70 -0.63 -9.81 -14.63
N TYR A 71 -0.74 -8.52 -14.30
CA TYR A 71 0.06 -7.47 -14.91
C TYR A 71 1.56 -7.74 -14.75
N TYR A 72 2.00 -8.09 -13.53
CA TYR A 72 3.40 -8.38 -13.24
C TYR A 72 3.93 -9.62 -13.98
N ASP A 73 3.08 -10.65 -14.14
CA ASP A 73 3.44 -11.85 -14.89
C ASP A 73 3.57 -11.59 -16.40
N GLU A 74 2.80 -10.64 -16.93
CA GLU A 74 2.90 -10.19 -18.32
C GLU A 74 4.16 -9.37 -18.62
N LEU A 75 4.76 -8.73 -17.61
CA LEU A 75 5.99 -7.96 -17.77
C LEU A 75 7.19 -8.84 -18.12
N ASP A 76 8.00 -8.38 -19.08
CA ASP A 76 9.30 -8.96 -19.35
C ASP A 76 10.34 -8.61 -18.27
N GLN A 77 11.55 -9.19 -18.36
CA GLN A 77 12.57 -8.98 -17.34
C GLN A 77 13.00 -7.50 -17.23
N HIS A 78 13.05 -6.77 -18.35
CA HIS A 78 13.41 -5.36 -18.36
C HIS A 78 12.32 -4.52 -17.71
N GLU A 79 11.06 -4.75 -18.06
CA GLU A 79 9.92 -4.05 -17.49
C GLU A 79 9.77 -4.30 -15.98
N ARG A 80 10.09 -5.53 -15.53
CA ARG A 80 10.17 -5.85 -14.09
C ARG A 80 11.28 -5.08 -13.40
N ASP A 81 12.46 -5.01 -14.00
CA ASP A 81 13.59 -4.26 -13.45
C ASP A 81 13.29 -2.76 -13.38
N GLU A 82 12.59 -2.21 -14.38
CA GLU A 82 12.10 -0.82 -14.37
C GLU A 82 11.06 -0.59 -13.27
N LEU A 83 10.09 -1.50 -13.11
CA LEU A 83 9.09 -1.41 -12.04
C LEU A 83 9.74 -1.43 -10.65
N VAL A 84 10.75 -2.27 -10.46
CA VAL A 84 11.54 -2.34 -9.22
C VAL A 84 12.31 -1.04 -9.01
N ALA A 85 12.97 -0.51 -10.04
CA ALA A 85 13.74 0.72 -9.96
C ALA A 85 12.84 1.93 -9.64
N ASP A 86 11.69 2.05 -10.30
CA ASP A 86 10.71 3.11 -10.03
C ASP A 86 10.17 3.03 -8.60
N THR A 87 9.84 1.81 -8.15
CA THR A 87 9.40 1.60 -6.76
C THR A 87 10.49 1.97 -5.76
N GLN A 88 11.75 1.63 -6.04
CA GLN A 88 12.90 2.01 -5.20
C GLN A 88 13.12 3.53 -5.18
N GLN A 89 12.93 4.21 -6.31
CA GLN A 89 13.01 5.66 -6.38
C GLN A 89 11.91 6.30 -5.54
N GLN A 90 10.65 5.87 -5.70
CA GLN A 90 9.53 6.33 -4.88
C GLN A 90 9.77 6.09 -3.37
N LEU A 91 10.33 4.93 -3.01
CA LEU A 91 10.73 4.62 -1.64
C LEU A 91 11.78 5.61 -1.11
N ASN A 92 12.79 5.96 -1.91
CA ASN A 92 13.82 6.91 -1.52
C ASN A 92 13.27 8.33 -1.38
N GLU A 93 12.42 8.78 -2.32
CA GLU A 93 11.77 10.10 -2.26
C GLU A 93 10.88 10.24 -1.02
N LEU A 94 10.08 9.21 -0.70
CA LEU A 94 9.26 9.18 0.52
C LEU A 94 10.11 9.25 1.81
N LEU A 95 11.33 8.69 1.79
CA LEU A 95 12.25 8.73 2.93
C LEU A 95 12.96 10.07 3.07
N ASP A 96 13.27 10.75 1.96
CA ASP A 96 13.90 12.05 1.98
C ASP A 96 12.92 13.17 2.38
N ASP A 97 11.68 13.15 1.88
CA ASP A 97 10.65 14.13 2.26
C ASP A 97 10.39 14.16 3.79
N SER A 98 10.46 13.00 4.43
CA SER A 98 10.29 12.86 5.87
C SER A 98 11.52 13.19 6.72
N ARG A 99 12.69 13.47 6.12
CA ARG A 99 13.82 14.13 6.82
C ARG A 99 13.71 15.65 6.81
N THR A 100 12.89 16.22 5.92
CA THR A 100 12.73 17.67 5.74
C THR A 100 11.55 18.29 6.48
N ALA A 101 10.77 17.52 7.23
CA ALA A 101 9.73 18.07 8.10
C ALA A 101 10.36 18.82 9.30
N PRO A 102 10.22 20.16 9.43
CA PRO A 102 10.65 20.86 10.63
C PRO A 102 9.77 20.44 11.82
N SER A 103 10.44 20.24 12.96
CA SER A 103 9.82 19.92 14.27
C SER A 103 8.91 21.01 14.79
#